data_AF-A0A920AFY9-F1
#
_entry.id   AF-A0A920AFY9-F1
#
_cell.length_a   1.000
_cell.length_b   1.000
_cell.length_c   1.000
_cell.angle_alpha   90.00
_cell.angle_beta   90.00
_cell.angle_gamma   90.00
#
_symmetry.space_group_name_H-M   'P 1'
#
loop_
_entity.id
_entity.type
_entity.pdbx_description
1 polymer ?
#
loop_
_entity_poly.entity_id
_entity_poly.type
_entity_poly.pdbx_seq_one_letter_code
_entity_poly.pdbx_strand_id
1 'polypeptide(L)' 'MLTHTVVYPGTFDPITNGHIELVERAARLFERVVVAVATSEKKTPPFFHRHPGGTGQGLSATRARCGSPAL' A
#
# COMPACT_ATOMS: atom_id res chain seq x y z
N MET A 1 -15.99 -27.14 -0.50
CA MET A 1 -14.52 -27.10 -0.35
C MET A 1 -14.16 -25.67 0.01
N LEU A 2 -13.45 -25.44 1.11
CA LEU A 2 -12.99 -24.11 1.51
C LEU A 2 -11.70 -23.82 0.76
N THR A 3 -11.66 -22.75 -0.02
CA THR A 3 -10.48 -22.38 -0.79
C THR A 3 -9.46 -21.70 0.11
N HIS A 4 -8.29 -22.31 0.32
CA HIS A 4 -7.25 -21.73 1.18
C HIS A 4 -6.48 -20.66 0.40
N THR A 5 -6.78 -19.39 0.71
CA THR A 5 -6.13 -18.22 0.12
C THR A 5 -5.14 -17.61 1.09
N VAL A 6 -3.95 -17.25 0.60
CA VAL A 6 -2.91 -16.55 1.36
C VAL A 6 -2.59 -15.20 0.75
N VAL A 7 -2.14 -14.28 1.59
CA VAL A 7 -1.67 -12.95 1.17
C VAL A 7 -0.21 -12.78 1.57
N TYR A 8 0.63 -12.37 0.62
CA TYR A 8 2.04 -12.02 0.83
C TYR A 8 2.23 -10.52 0.55
N PRO A 9 2.16 -9.65 1.58
CA PRO A 9 2.33 -8.21 1.42
C PRO A 9 3.80 -7.80 1.40
N GLY A 10 4.13 -6.76 0.63
CA GLY A 10 5.47 -6.18 0.58
C GLY A 10 5.57 -4.98 -0.36
N THR A 11 6.63 -4.18 -0.22
CA THR A 11 6.92 -3.08 -1.16
C THR A 11 7.54 -3.58 -2.46
N PHE A 12 8.28 -4.69 -2.40
CA PHE A 12 8.93 -5.35 -3.54
C PHE A 12 9.76 -4.41 -4.44
N ASP A 13 10.41 -3.42 -3.83
CA ASP A 13 11.26 -2.42 -4.51
C ASP A 13 12.73 -2.54 -4.04
N PRO A 14 13.59 -3.30 -4.76
CA PRO A 14 13.29 -4.15 -5.91
C PRO A 14 12.82 -5.56 -5.50
N ILE A 15 12.13 -6.25 -6.42
CA ILE A 15 11.84 -7.67 -6.26
C ILE A 15 13.13 -8.49 -6.42
N THR A 16 13.30 -9.52 -5.58
CA THR A 16 14.49 -10.38 -5.56
C THR A 16 14.10 -11.82 -5.85
N ASN A 17 15.07 -12.66 -6.22
CA ASN A 17 14.85 -14.09 -6.41
C ASN A 17 14.32 -14.78 -5.14
N GLY A 18 14.63 -14.26 -3.95
CA GLY A 18 14.07 -14.77 -2.70
C GLY A 18 12.55 -14.57 -2.59
N HIS A 19 12.01 -13.46 -3.09
CA HIS A 19 10.56 -13.23 -3.11
C HIS A 19 9.87 -14.21 -4.06
N ILE A 20 10.47 -14.46 -5.23
CA ILE A 20 9.94 -15.39 -6.24
C ILE A 20 9.90 -16.81 -5.67
N GLU A 21 11.01 -17.26 -5.08
CA GLU A 21 11.13 -18.59 -4.49
C GLU A 21 10.11 -18.82 -3.35
N LEU A 22 9.86 -17.79 -2.55
CA LEU A 22 8.84 -17.84 -1.50
C LEU A 22 7.41 -17.97 -2.08
N VAL A 23 7.10 -17.20 -3.13
CA VAL A 23 5.80 -17.29 -3.83
C VAL A 23 5.62 -18.66 -4.49
N GLU A 24 6.67 -19.22 -5.10
CA GLU A 24 6.65 -20.55 -5.68
C GLU A 24 6.38 -21.64 -4.65
N ARG A 25 7.00 -21.55 -3.46
CA ARG A 25 6.71 -22.47 -2.35
C ARG A 25 5.28 -22.33 -1.86
N ALA A 26 4.77 -21.11 -1.72
CA ALA A 26 3.39 -20.87 -1.30
C ALA A 26 2.38 -21.41 -2.34
N ALA A 27 2.65 -21.24 -3.63
CA ALA A 27 1.78 -21.72 -4.71
C ALA A 27 1.64 -23.26 -4.76
N ARG A 28 2.57 -24.00 -4.14
CA ARG A 28 2.48 -25.47 -4.00
C ARG A 28 1.65 -25.92 -2.80
N LEU A 29 1.42 -25.04 -1.84
CA LEU A 29 0.75 -25.34 -0.56
C LEU A 29 -0.68 -24.83 -0.51
N PHE A 30 -1.01 -23.80 -1.31
CA PHE A 30 -2.28 -23.11 -1.25
C PHE A 30 -2.89 -22.97 -2.63
N GLU A 31 -4.22 -23.01 -2.70
CA GLU A 31 -4.96 -22.88 -3.97
C GLU A 31 -4.81 -21.48 -4.57
N ARG A 32 -4.65 -20.45 -3.72
CA ARG A 32 -4.50 -19.07 -4.16
C ARG A 32 -3.48 -18.31 -3.33
N VAL A 33 -2.52 -17.69 -4.01
CA VAL A 33 -1.53 -16.78 -3.43
C VAL A 33 -1.76 -15.38 -4.00
N VAL A 34 -1.96 -14.39 -3.13
CA VAL A 34 -2.12 -12.98 -3.50
C VAL A 34 -0.89 -12.21 -3.06
N VAL A 35 -0.12 -11.66 -4.00
CA VAL A 35 1.02 -10.80 -3.70
C VAL A 35 0.53 -9.35 -3.62
N ALA A 36 0.48 -8.78 -2.42
CA ALA A 36 -0.05 -7.44 -2.18
C ALA A 36 1.09 -6.41 -2.18
N VAL A 37 1.25 -5.71 -3.30
CA VAL A 37 2.30 -4.68 -3.47
C VAL A 37 1.86 -3.38 -2.81
N ALA A 38 2.56 -2.99 -1.74
CA ALA A 38 2.32 -1.73 -1.05
C ALA A 38 3.12 -0.60 -1.72
N THR A 39 2.45 0.49 -2.09
CA THR A 39 3.14 1.73 -2.47
C THR A 39 3.56 2.48 -1.22
N SER A 40 4.86 2.55 -0.98
CA SER A 40 5.41 3.47 0.02
C SER A 40 5.28 4.90 -0.51
N GLU A 41 4.21 5.60 -0.16
CA GLU A 41 4.23 7.06 -0.18
C GLU A 41 5.37 7.49 0.74
N LYS A 42 6.50 7.91 0.17
CA LYS A 42 7.58 8.53 0.93
C LYS A 42 6.96 9.70 1.68
N LYS A 43 6.67 9.47 2.97
CA LYS A 43 6.21 10.46 3.92
C LYS A 43 7.03 11.73 3.67
N THR A 44 6.33 12.81 3.33
CA THR A 44 6.89 14.13 3.06
C THR A 44 8.11 14.38 3.93
N PRO A 45 9.26 14.81 3.36
CA PRO A 45 10.40 15.17 4.19
C PRO A 45 9.93 16.18 5.25
N PRO A 46 10.38 16.10 6.51
CA PRO A 46 10.15 17.17 7.47
C PRO A 46 11.00 18.37 7.02
N PHE A 47 10.53 19.06 5.98
CA PHE A 47 11.22 20.18 5.40
C PHE A 47 10.84 21.41 6.21
N PHE A 48 11.89 21.93 6.86
CA PHE A 48 12.21 23.34 6.99
C PHE A 48 11.55 24.12 8.13
N HIS A 49 12.43 24.82 8.84
CA HIS A 49 12.11 25.86 9.80
C HIS A 49 10.96 26.74 9.29
N ARG A 50 9.83 26.68 9.98
CA ARG A 50 8.69 27.56 9.77
C ARG A 50 9.10 28.96 10.22
N HIS A 51 9.22 29.90 9.28
CA HIS A 51 9.20 31.33 9.60
C HIS A 51 7.83 31.70 10.22
N PRO A 52 7.77 32.56 11.24
CA PRO A 52 6.51 33.02 11.81
C PRO A 52 5.92 34.09 10.88
N GLY A 53 4.86 33.77 10.15
CA GLY A 53 4.12 34.79 9.38
C GLY A 53 3.33 34.37 8.13
N GLY A 54 3.24 33.08 7.79
CA GLY A 54 2.48 32.63 6.61
C GLY A 54 1.15 31.98 6.96
N THR A 55 0.03 32.65 6.70
CA THR A 55 -1.30 32.03 6.60
C THR A 55 -1.35 31.09 5.39
N GLY A 56 -0.94 29.84 5.58
CA GLY A 56 -1.08 28.77 4.59
C GLY A 56 -2.27 27.89 4.96
N GLN A 57 -3.25 27.82 4.07
CA GLN A 57 -4.45 26.98 4.15
C GLN A 57 -4.13 25.58 4.68
N GLY A 58 -4.63 25.26 5.86
CA GLY A 58 -4.75 23.90 6.33
C GLY A 58 -5.94 23.22 5.66
N LEU A 59 -5.72 21.98 5.24
CA LEU A 59 -6.73 20.96 4.95
C LEU A 59 -7.37 21.00 3.56
N SER A 60 -6.59 20.67 2.52
CA SER A 60 -7.17 19.88 1.41
C SER A 60 -7.29 18.43 1.86
N ALA A 61 -8.27 18.17 2.74
CA ALA A 61 -8.83 16.84 2.90
C ALA A 61 -9.59 16.53 1.60
N THR A 62 -8.87 16.11 0.55
CA THR A 62 -9.51 15.54 -0.63
C THR A 62 -9.98 14.15 -0.24
N ARG A 63 -11.15 14.15 0.42
CA ARG A 63 -12.00 13.00 0.69
C ARG A 63 -12.13 12.23 -0.63
N ALA A 64 -11.42 11.11 -0.75
CA ALA A 64 -11.71 10.14 -1.80
C ALA A 64 -13.19 9.78 -1.67
N ARG A 65 -13.97 10.06 -2.73
CA ARG A 65 -15.41 9.86 -2.76
C ARG A 65 -15.72 8.41 -2.44
N CYS A 66 -16.22 8.16 -1.24
CA CYS A 66 -16.99 6.96 -0.94
C CYS A 66 -18.30 7.13 -1.74
N GLY A 67 -18.49 6.30 -2.77
CA GLY A 67 -19.73 6.27 -3.53
C GLY A 67 -20.88 5.95 -2.58
N SER A 68 -21.72 6.94 -2.30
CA SER A 68 -23.05 6.75 -1.76
C SER A 68 -24.05 7.09 -2.87
N PRO A 69 -25.07 6.25 -3.08
CA PRO A 69 -25.98 6.36 -4.20
C PRO A 69 -26.87 7.60 -4.02
N ALA A 70 -27.14 8.26 -5.14
CA ALA A 70 -28.09 9.35 -5.21
C ALA A 70 -29.50 8.85 -4.84
N LEU A 71 -30.09 9.44 -3.81
CA LEU A 71 -31.53 9.58 -3.58
C LEU A 71 -31.78 10.97 -3.02
#